data_AF-A0A1C6K0Q2-F1
#
_entry.id   AF-A0A1C6K0Q2-F1
#
_cell.length_a   1.000
_cell.length_b   1.000
_cell.length_c   1.000
_cell.angle_alpha   90.00
_cell.angle_beta   90.00
_cell.angle_gamma   90.00
#
_symmetry.space_group_name_H-M   'P 1'
#
loop_
_entity.id
_entity.type
_entity.pdbx_description
1 polymer ?
#
loop_
_entity_poly.entity_id
_entity_poly.type
_entity_poly.pdbx_seq_one_letter_code
_entity_poly.pdbx_strand_id
1 'polypeptide(L)'
;MEIVNLANRKEVEVNINGKECVMSLSLKNIQHFQDSNKYGLQEALEKIQNGDLEMILKLIYSMVSDKKTRKVLGAKFFKDYDELGIIEALSPAMMELLNKEMPEAKNTSEKK
;
A
#
# COMPACT_ATOMS: atom_id res chain seq x y z
N MET A 1 16.76 -22.70 8.16
CA MET A 1 15.75 -21.65 8.29
C MET A 1 16.36 -20.36 7.76
N GLU A 2 15.92 -19.88 6.61
CA GLU A 2 16.26 -18.52 6.17
C GLU A 2 15.52 -17.55 7.10
N ILE A 3 16.27 -16.76 7.87
CA ILE A 3 15.70 -15.68 8.67
C ILE A 3 15.41 -14.55 7.69
N VAL A 4 14.15 -14.40 7.28
CA VAL A 4 13.70 -13.23 6.53
C VAL A 4 13.80 -12.03 7.47
N ASN A 5 14.83 -11.23 7.27
CA ASN A 5 15.03 -10.01 8.05
C ASN A 5 14.04 -8.94 7.57
N LEU A 6 12.89 -8.85 8.23
CA LEU A 6 11.85 -7.83 8.03
C LEU A 6 12.30 -6.41 8.42
N ALA A 7 13.55 -6.20 8.87
CA ALA A 7 14.03 -4.93 9.39
C ALA A 7 14.21 -3.83 8.32
N ASN A 8 14.33 -4.18 7.03
CA ASN A 8 14.37 -3.18 5.97
C ASN A 8 12.94 -2.81 5.57
N ARG A 9 12.30 -1.98 6.40
CA ARG A 9 11.01 -1.36 6.07
C ARG A 9 11.15 -0.64 4.73
N LYS A 10 10.62 -1.21 3.65
CA LYS A 10 10.66 -0.58 2.35
C LYS A 10 9.60 0.52 2.34
N GLU A 11 10.09 1.74 2.14
CA GLU A 11 9.30 2.96 2.12
C GLU A 11 9.57 3.67 0.80
N VAL A 12 8.53 4.16 0.16
CA VAL A 12 8.64 5.01 -1.03
C VAL A 12 8.29 6.43 -0.61
N GLU A 13 9.22 7.37 -0.78
CA GLU A 13 8.93 8.77 -0.55
C GLU A 13 8.04 9.32 -1.67
N VAL A 14 6.97 10.02 -1.30
CA VAL A 14 6.04 10.64 -2.24
C VAL A 14 5.78 12.08 -1.82
N ASN A 15 5.70 12.98 -2.80
CA ASN A 15 5.31 14.38 -2.56
C ASN A 15 3.88 14.57 -3.07
N ILE A 16 2.96 14.83 -2.16
CA ILE A 16 1.54 15.03 -2.49
C ILE A 16 1.22 16.50 -2.26
N ASN A 17 1.13 17.26 -3.36
CA ASN A 17 0.79 18.68 -3.33
C ASN A 17 1.68 19.52 -2.39
N GLY A 18 3.00 19.34 -2.48
CA GLY A 18 3.98 20.03 -1.66
C GLY A 18 4.17 19.44 -0.25
N LYS A 19 3.38 18.41 0.11
CA LYS A 19 3.53 17.71 1.39
C LYS A 19 4.43 16.49 1.23
N GLU A 20 5.48 16.44 2.06
CA GLU A 20 6.34 15.27 2.15
C GLU A 20 5.65 14.11 2.86
N CYS A 21 5.46 13.03 2.12
CA CYS A 21 4.80 11.82 2.57
C CYS A 21 5.67 10.60 2.30
N VAL A 22 5.29 9.50 2.93
CA VAL A 22 5.93 8.20 2.77
C VAL A 22 4.84 7.16 2.60
N MET A 23 4.93 6.36 1.54
CA MET A 23 4.14 5.16 1.35
C MET A 23 4.90 3.96 1.92
N SER A 24 4.22 3.13 2.70
CA SER A 24 4.82 1.91 3.22
C SER A 24 3.75 0.86 3.53
N LEU A 25 4.14 -0.42 3.46
CA LEU A 25 3.30 -1.56 3.86
C LEU A 25 3.67 -2.07 5.25
N SER A 26 3.90 -1.16 6.20
CA SER A 26 4.27 -1.57 7.56
C SER A 26 3.08 -2.13 8.35
N LEU A 27 3.35 -2.85 9.44
CA LEU A 27 2.30 -3.37 10.34
C LEU A 27 1.29 -2.29 10.76
N LYS A 28 1.76 -1.06 11.01
CA LYS A 28 0.88 0.08 11.34
C LYS A 28 -0.09 0.43 10.21
N ASN A 29 0.39 0.41 8.96
CA ASN A 29 -0.42 0.73 7.79
C ASN A 29 -1.43 -0.38 7.49
N ILE A 30 -1.00 -1.64 7.61
CA ILE A 30 -1.85 -2.81 7.48
C ILE A 30 -2.95 -2.79 8.54
N GLN A 31 -2.60 -2.56 9.81
CA GLN A 31 -3.58 -2.48 10.89
C GLN A 31 -4.58 -1.35 10.66
N HIS A 32 -4.10 -0.15 10.30
CA HIS A 32 -4.98 0.97 9.94
C HIS A 32 -5.94 0.60 8.81
N PHE A 33 -5.46 -0.07 7.76
CA PHE A 33 -6.29 -0.53 6.66
C PHE A 33 -7.39 -1.49 7.14
N GLN A 34 -7.02 -2.53 7.89
CA GLN A 34 -7.95 -3.54 8.36
C GLN A 34 -9.00 -2.94 9.32
N ASP A 35 -8.58 -2.08 10.23
CA ASP A 35 -9.46 -1.44 11.21
C ASP A 35 -10.47 -0.50 10.56
N SER A 36 -10.03 0.27 9.55
CA SER A 36 -10.84 1.28 8.87
C SER A 36 -11.82 0.67 7.88
N ASN A 37 -11.43 -0.44 7.23
CA ASN A 37 -12.22 -1.01 6.13
C ASN A 37 -12.94 -2.32 6.50
N LYS A 38 -12.59 -2.95 7.62
CA LYS A 38 -13.11 -4.27 8.04
C LYS A 38 -12.85 -5.39 7.04
N TYR A 39 -11.73 -5.30 6.33
CA TYR A 39 -11.25 -6.31 5.38
C TYR A 39 -9.90 -6.88 5.79
N GLY A 40 -9.68 -8.16 5.53
CA GLY A 40 -8.35 -8.75 5.57
C GLY A 40 -7.49 -8.21 4.43
N LEU A 41 -6.17 -8.07 4.65
CA LEU A 41 -5.27 -7.58 3.60
C LEU A 41 -5.28 -8.50 2.37
N GLN A 42 -5.29 -9.83 2.56
CA GLN A 42 -5.30 -10.79 1.46
C GLN A 42 -6.56 -10.67 0.59
N GLU A 43 -7.73 -10.63 1.19
CA GLU A 43 -9.01 -10.43 0.49
C GLU A 43 -9.03 -9.10 -0.29
N ALA A 44 -8.48 -8.04 0.31
CA ALA A 44 -8.35 -6.75 -0.36
C ALA A 44 -7.42 -6.81 -1.58
N LEU A 45 -6.30 -7.52 -1.47
CA LEU A 45 -5.35 -7.69 -2.58
C LEU A 45 -5.97 -8.46 -3.76
N GLU A 46 -6.77 -9.49 -3.49
CA GLU A 46 -7.50 -10.22 -4.54
C GLU A 46 -8.48 -9.29 -5.28
N LYS A 47 -9.21 -8.44 -4.55
CA LYS A 47 -10.11 -7.43 -5.15
C LYS A 47 -9.34 -6.41 -5.99
N ILE A 48 -8.19 -5.94 -5.50
CA ILE A 48 -7.31 -5.01 -6.25
C ILE A 48 -6.83 -5.64 -7.56
N GLN A 49 -6.43 -6.92 -7.54
CA GLN A 49 -6.03 -7.64 -8.74
C GLN A 49 -7.19 -7.78 -9.75
N ASN A 50 -8.42 -7.86 -9.26
CA ASN A 50 -9.63 -7.89 -10.09
C ASN A 50 -10.10 -6.50 -10.55
N GLY A 51 -9.34 -5.43 -10.26
CA GLY A 51 -9.64 -4.07 -10.72
C GLY A 51 -10.63 -3.29 -9.84
N ASP A 52 -10.83 -3.69 -8.58
CA ASP A 52 -11.65 -2.95 -7.62
C ASP A 52 -10.98 -1.60 -7.25
N LEU A 53 -11.39 -0.54 -7.94
CA LEU A 53 -10.84 0.82 -7.77
C LEU A 53 -11.06 1.38 -6.36
N GLU A 54 -12.20 1.08 -5.74
CA GLU A 54 -12.49 1.53 -4.37
C GLU A 54 -11.51 0.88 -3.39
N MET A 55 -11.21 -0.40 -3.58
CA MET A 55 -10.23 -1.11 -2.75
C MET A 55 -8.80 -0.59 -2.94
N ILE A 56 -8.43 -0.23 -4.18
CA ILE A 56 -7.15 0.42 -4.48
C ILE A 56 -7.01 1.73 -3.69
N LEU A 57 -8.03 2.59 -3.74
CA LEU A 57 -8.05 3.85 -2.99
C LEU A 57 -7.91 3.64 -1.48
N LYS A 58 -8.72 2.72 -0.92
CA LYS A 58 -8.68 2.40 0.52
C LYS A 58 -7.30 1.94 0.97
N LEU A 59 -6.60 1.17 0.12
CA LEU A 59 -5.25 0.72 0.39
C LEU A 59 -4.26 1.89 0.33
N ILE A 60 -4.29 2.70 -0.73
CA ILE A 60 -3.45 3.90 -0.87
C ILE A 60 -3.59 4.82 0.36
N TYR A 61 -4.83 5.12 0.78
CA TYR A 61 -5.11 5.96 1.94
C TYR A 61 -4.46 5.46 3.23
N SER A 62 -4.37 4.13 3.37
CA SER A 62 -3.79 3.48 4.54
C SER A 62 -2.28 3.32 4.46
N MET A 63 -1.70 3.31 3.25
CA MET A 63 -0.26 3.20 3.04
C MET A 63 0.47 4.54 3.18
N VAL A 64 -0.22 5.66 2.93
CA VAL A 64 0.39 7.00 2.97
C VAL A 64 0.46 7.52 4.40
N SER A 65 1.67 7.91 4.80
CA SER A 65 1.96 8.51 6.10
C SER A 65 2.68 9.84 5.92
N ASP A 66 2.49 10.75 6.87
CA ASP A 66 3.25 12.00 6.95
C ASP A 66 4.73 11.70 7.25
N LYS A 67 5.67 12.27 6.47
CA LYS A 67 7.10 11.96 6.61
C LYS A 67 7.67 12.36 7.99
N LYS A 68 7.20 13.48 8.54
CA LYS A 68 7.71 14.05 9.80
C LYS A 68 7.13 13.33 11.02
N THR A 69 5.82 13.13 11.04
CA THR A 69 5.10 12.58 12.20
C THR A 69 4.91 11.06 12.13
N ARG A 70 5.15 10.45 10.97
CA ARG A 70 4.93 9.02 10.68
C ARG A 70 3.50 8.57 10.94
N LYS A 71 2.54 9.49 11.03
CA LYS A 71 1.11 9.19 11.20
C LYS A 71 0.49 8.85 9.85
N VAL A 72 -0.31 7.79 9.82
CA VAL A 72 -1.10 7.43 8.63
C VAL A 72 -2.10 8.56 8.39
N LEU A 73 -2.16 9.02 7.14
CA LEU A 73 -3.00 10.16 6.77
C LEU A 73 -4.47 9.74 6.61
N GLY A 74 -4.71 8.57 6.03
CA GLY A 74 -6.05 8.02 5.83
C GLY A 74 -6.90 8.83 4.85
N ALA A 75 -8.15 8.41 4.67
CA ALA A 75 -9.08 9.00 3.70
C ALA A 75 -9.31 10.51 3.93
N LYS A 76 -9.25 10.97 5.19
CA LYS A 76 -9.50 12.39 5.54
C LYS A 76 -8.52 13.35 4.87
N PHE A 77 -7.28 12.92 4.63
CA PHE A 77 -6.30 13.74 3.92
C PHE A 77 -6.61 13.85 2.43
N PHE A 78 -7.17 12.79 1.86
CA PHE A 78 -7.43 12.68 0.43
C PHE A 78 -8.79 13.22 -0.01
N LYS A 79 -9.66 13.65 0.92
CA LYS A 79 -11.04 14.07 0.66
C LYS A 79 -11.18 15.20 -0.40
N ASP A 80 -10.14 16.01 -0.57
CA ASP A 80 -10.13 17.17 -1.46
C ASP A 80 -9.40 16.87 -2.80
N TYR A 81 -9.01 15.62 -3.02
CA TYR A 81 -8.29 15.18 -4.21
C TYR A 81 -9.19 14.33 -5.11
N ASP A 82 -8.95 14.39 -6.42
CA ASP A 82 -9.66 13.56 -7.39
C ASP A 82 -9.24 12.09 -7.26
N GLU A 83 -10.21 11.20 -7.14
CA GLU A 83 -10.00 9.78 -6.88
C GLU A 83 -9.18 9.09 -7.99
N LEU A 84 -9.47 9.39 -9.25
CA LEU A 84 -8.72 8.82 -10.37
C LEU A 84 -7.29 9.36 -10.41
N GLY A 85 -7.12 10.66 -10.17
CA GLY A 85 -5.79 11.28 -10.05
C GLY A 85 -4.95 10.68 -8.92
N ILE A 86 -5.56 10.32 -7.79
CA ILE A 86 -4.88 9.62 -6.69
C ILE A 86 -4.38 8.25 -7.16
N ILE A 87 -5.26 7.46 -7.79
CA ILE A 87 -4.93 6.12 -8.30
C ILE A 87 -3.78 6.23 -9.30
N GLU A 88 -3.92 7.06 -10.32
CA GLU A 88 -2.91 7.22 -11.37
C GLU A 88 -1.54 7.62 -10.81
N ALA A 89 -1.51 8.55 -9.85
CA ALA A 89 -0.27 9.05 -9.28
C ALA A 89 0.40 8.08 -8.29
N LEU A 90 -0.39 7.36 -7.48
CA LEU A 90 0.13 6.59 -6.34
C LEU A 90 0.11 5.07 -6.54
N SER A 91 -0.64 4.54 -7.50
CA SER A 91 -0.63 3.12 -7.83
C SER A 91 0.76 2.57 -8.19
N PRO A 92 1.64 3.28 -8.92
CA PRO A 92 2.99 2.78 -9.20
C PRO A 92 3.79 2.52 -7.92
N ALA A 93 3.78 3.47 -6.97
CA ALA A 93 4.46 3.34 -5.68
C ALA A 93 3.83 2.24 -4.81
N MET A 94 2.50 2.11 -4.84
CA MET A 94 1.79 1.01 -4.18
C MET A 94 2.23 -0.36 -4.72
N MET A 95 2.23 -0.52 -6.05
CA MET A 95 2.61 -1.78 -6.70
C MET A 95 4.08 -2.12 -6.48
N GLU A 96 4.96 -1.13 -6.49
CA GLU A 96 6.37 -1.31 -6.13
C GLU A 96 6.51 -1.91 -4.73
N LEU A 97 5.77 -1.39 -3.75
CA LEU A 97 5.79 -1.90 -2.39
C LEU A 97 5.22 -3.31 -2.28
N LEU A 98 4.09 -3.58 -2.94
CA LEU A 98 3.47 -4.91 -2.94
C LEU A 98 4.38 -5.97 -3.58
N ASN A 99 4.99 -5.67 -4.73
CA ASN A 99 5.89 -6.59 -5.43
C ASN A 99 7.20 -6.81 -4.69
N LYS A 100 7.68 -5.81 -3.94
CA LYS A 100 8.93 -5.91 -3.17
C LYS A 100 8.79 -6.61 -1.82
N GLU A 101 7.58 -6.67 -1.27
CA GLU A 101 7.25 -7.29 0.02
C GLU A 101 6.70 -8.71 -0.15
N MET A 102 6.04 -8.99 -1.27
CA MET A 102 5.57 -10.34 -1.58
C MET A 102 6.75 -11.21 -2.05
N PRO A 103 7.04 -12.36 -1.41
CA PRO A 103 8.00 -13.29 -1.95
C PRO A 103 7.54 -13.73 -3.36
N GLU A 104 8.41 -13.53 -4.36
CA GLU A 104 8.18 -14.10 -5.68
C GLU A 104 8.07 -15.62 -5.55
N ALA A 105 7.04 -16.21 -6.15
CA ALA A 105 6.90 -17.65 -6.19
C ALA A 105 8.12 -18.25 -6.90
N LYS A 106 8.99 -18.94 -6.14
CA LYS A 106 10.03 -19.81 -6.71
C LYS A 106 9.37 -21.06 -7.30
N ASN A 107 8.69 -20.95 -8.44
CA ASN A 107 8.59 -22.00 -9.46
C ASN A 107 7.63 -21.61 -10.61
N THR A 108 8.21 -21.32 -11.76
CA THR A 108 7.57 -21.45 -13.08
C THR A 108 7.78 -22.84 -13.69
N SER A 109 8.07 -23.87 -12.87
CA SER A 109 8.50 -25.20 -13.34
C SER A 109 7.54 -26.37 -13.03
N GLU A 110 6.32 -26.13 -12.55
CA GLU A 110 5.29 -27.19 -12.41
C GLU A 110 4.03 -26.88 -13.24
N LYS A 111 4.25 -26.47 -14.50
CA LYS A 111 3.25 -26.66 -15.56
C LYS A 111 3.88 -27.47 -16.68
N LYS A 112 4.12 -28.75 -16.41
CA LYS A 112 4.16 -29.83 -17.40
C LYS A 112 3.68 -31.12 -16.76
#